data_AF-A0AAV7Y7T5-F1
#
_entry.id   AF-A0AAV7Y7T5-F1
#
_cell.length_a   1.000
_cell.length_b   1.000
_cell.length_c   1.000
_cell.angle_alpha   90.00
_cell.angle_beta   90.00
_cell.angle_gamma   90.00
#
_symmetry.space_group_name_H-M   'P 1'
#
loop_
_entity.id
_entity.type
_entity.pdbx_description
1 polymer ?
#
loop_
_entity_poly.entity_id
_entity_poly.type
_entity_poly.pdbx_seq_one_letter_code
_entity_poly.pdbx_strand_id
1 'polypeptide(L)' 'MSGQLNRYLAQRDRLSKELESLKKVESMGSVCNSLIQYTQSITDPLVPGTDNSNNPWLNLDEEEPGCCCVLM' A
#
# COMPACT_ATOMS: atom_id res chain seq x y z
N MET A 1 -4.78 30.82 36.48
CA MET A 1 -4.64 29.35 36.65
C MET A 1 -5.51 28.51 35.71
N SER A 2 -6.57 29.05 35.09
CA SER A 2 -7.51 28.31 34.22
C SER A 2 -6.93 27.86 32.87
N GLY A 3 -6.04 28.63 32.24
CA GLY A 3 -5.48 28.28 30.92
C GLY A 3 -4.51 27.09 30.90
N GLN A 4 -3.90 26.75 32.04
CA GLN A 4 -3.00 25.59 32.14
C GLN A 4 -3.80 24.31 32.37
N LEU A 5 -4.84 24.38 33.21
CA LEU A 5 -5.80 23.30 33.40
C LEU A 5 -6.50 22.91 32.09
N ASN A 6 -6.97 23.89 31.31
CA ASN A 6 -7.62 23.63 30.02
C ASN A 6 -6.68 22.91 29.02
N ARG A 7 -5.39 23.23 29.04
CA ARG A 7 -4.38 22.53 28.22
C ARG A 7 -4.23 21.06 28.63
N TYR A 8 -4.16 20.79 29.93
CA TYR A 8 -4.08 19.41 30.43
C TYR A 8 -5.34 18.60 30.13
N LEU A 9 -6.53 19.19 30.21
CA LEU A 9 -7.77 18.53 29.85
C LEU A 9 -7.81 18.18 28.35
N ALA A 10 -7.43 19.10 27.47
CA ALA A 10 -7.33 18.84 26.05
C ALA A 10 -6.30 17.74 25.72
N GLN A 11 -5.16 17.73 26.41
CA GLN A 11 -4.14 16.69 26.24
C GLN A 11 -4.64 15.32 26.71
N ARG A 12 -5.34 15.26 27.83
CA ARG A 12 -5.98 14.01 28.31
C ARG A 12 -6.96 13.48 27.28
N ASP A 13 -7.86 14.34 26.76
CA ASP A 13 -8.88 13.90 25.81
C ASP A 13 -8.25 13.40 24.50
N ARG A 14 -7.16 14.02 24.06
CA ARG A 14 -6.37 13.53 22.92
C ARG A 14 -5.77 12.15 23.20
N LEU A 15 -5.07 11.99 24.33
CA LEU A 15 -4.43 10.73 24.70
C LEU A 15 -5.47 9.61 24.89
N SER A 16 -6.63 9.91 25.46
CA SER A 16 -7.72 8.95 25.59
C SER A 16 -8.22 8.47 24.23
N LYS A 17 -8.36 9.37 23.24
CA LYS A 17 -8.73 8.99 21.87
C LYS A 17 -7.65 8.15 21.17
N GLU A 18 -6.38 8.51 21.34
CA GLU A 18 -5.25 7.72 20.82
C GLU A 18 -5.19 6.32 21.45
N LEU A 19 -5.49 6.19 22.75
CA LEU A 19 -5.53 4.89 23.42
C LEU A 19 -6.68 4.01 22.90
N GLU A 20 -7.86 4.59 22.66
CA GLU A 20 -8.97 3.85 22.05
C GLU A 20 -8.69 3.43 20.60
N SER A 21 -7.93 4.22 19.82
CA SER A 21 -7.54 3.81 18.47
C SER A 21 -6.51 2.68 18.49
N LEU A 22 -5.59 2.67 19.46
CA LEU A 22 -4.62 1.58 19.64
C LEU A 22 -5.26 0.23 19.93
N LYS A 23 -6.45 0.17 20.53
CA LYS A 23 -7.19 -1.10 20.72
C LYS A 23 -7.57 -1.80 19.41
N LYS A 24 -7.62 -1.04 18.30
CA LYS A 24 -7.94 -1.56 16.97
C LYS A 24 -6.69 -1.89 16.15
N VAL A 25 -5.50 -1.67 16.69
CA VAL A 25 -4.25 -1.95 16.00
C VAL A 25 -4.02 -3.45 16.00
N GLU A 26 -3.97 -4.02 14.80
CA GLU A 26 -3.66 -5.42 14.60
C GLU A 26 -2.22 -5.74 15.02
N SER A 27 -1.96 -7.01 15.32
CA SER A 27 -0.60 -7.43 15.62
C SER A 27 0.30 -7.22 14.40
N MET A 28 1.53 -6.76 14.63
CA MET A 28 2.50 -6.53 13.54
C MET A 28 2.69 -7.80 12.70
N GLY A 29 2.68 -8.99 13.34
CA GLY A 29 2.74 -10.26 12.63
C GLY A 29 1.56 -10.49 11.68
N SER A 30 0.34 -10.12 12.09
CA SER A 30 -0.87 -10.21 11.23
C SER A 30 -0.75 -9.30 10.01
N VAL A 31 -0.29 -8.07 10.21
CA VAL A 31 -0.10 -7.09 9.13
C VAL A 31 0.99 -7.56 8.16
N CYS A 32 2.13 -8.05 8.68
CA CYS A 32 3.20 -8.61 7.84
C CYS A 32 2.72 -9.81 7.03
N ASN A 33 1.98 -10.74 7.65
CA ASN A 33 1.42 -11.88 6.94
C ASN A 33 0.44 -11.46 5.84
N SER A 34 -0.41 -10.47 6.12
CA SER A 34 -1.35 -9.93 5.13
C SER A 34 -0.62 -9.29 3.95
N LEU A 35 0.45 -8.55 4.21
CA LEU A 35 1.28 -7.95 3.16
C LEU A 35 1.98 -9.03 2.32
N ILE A 36 2.54 -10.07 2.96
CA ILE A 36 3.15 -11.20 2.26
C ILE A 36 2.13 -11.88 1.35
N GLN A 37 0.94 -12.19 1.86
CA GLN A 37 -0.13 -12.80 1.07
C GLN A 37 -0.54 -11.94 -0.13
N TYR A 38 -0.65 -10.62 0.08
CA TYR A 38 -0.92 -9.68 -1.01
C TYR A 38 0.18 -9.68 -2.07
N THR A 39 1.45 -9.63 -1.66
CA THR A 39 2.57 -9.67 -2.62
C THR A 39 2.67 -10.98 -3.39
N GLN A 40 2.22 -12.10 -2.79
CA GLN A 40 2.20 -13.40 -3.46
C GLN A 40 1.03 -13.59 -4.42
N SER A 41 -0.09 -12.87 -4.22
CA SER A 41 -1.27 -12.98 -5.08
C SER A 41 -1.19 -12.12 -6.34
N ILE A 42 -0.24 -11.18 -6.40
CA ILE A 42 -0.04 -10.27 -7.53
C ILE A 42 1.13 -10.74 -8.36
N THR A 43 0.94 -10.76 -9.68
CA THR A 43 2.04 -10.93 -10.63
C THR A 43 2.57 -9.54 -11.00
N ASP A 44 3.76 -9.19 -10.53
CA ASP A 44 4.44 -7.95 -10.89
C ASP A 44 5.39 -8.20 -12.08
N PRO A 45 5.17 -7.56 -13.24
CA PRO A 45 6.03 -7.74 -14.42
C PRO A 45 7.45 -7.20 -14.23
N LEU A 46 7.71 -6.40 -13.19
CA LEU A 46 9.03 -5.88 -12.86
C LEU A 46 9.82 -6.79 -11.91
N VAL A 47 9.18 -7.81 -11.34
CA VAL A 47 9.88 -8.80 -10.51
C VAL A 47 10.77 -9.67 -11.41
N PRO A 48 12.04 -9.93 -11.03
CA PRO A 48 12.92 -10.77 -11.82
C PRO A 48 12.37 -12.19 -11.95
N GLY A 49 12.39 -12.74 -13.18
CA GLY A 49 11.95 -14.11 -13.45
C GLY A 49 10.46 -14.28 -13.74
N THR A 50 9.69 -13.19 -13.77
CA THR A 50 8.32 -13.21 -14.30
C THR A 50 8.38 -13.52 -15.79
N ASP A 51 7.45 -14.36 -16.26
CA ASP A 51 7.39 -14.74 -17.67
C ASP A 51 7.19 -13.50 -18.55
N ASN A 52 8.18 -13.27 -19.41
CA ASN A 52 8.27 -12.14 -20.31
C ASN A 52 7.46 -12.35 -21.60
N SER A 53 6.80 -13.51 -21.76
CA SER A 53 5.97 -13.86 -22.92
C SER A 53 4.86 -12.85 -23.22
N ASN A 54 4.29 -12.23 -22.18
CA ASN A 54 3.24 -11.20 -22.30
C ASN A 54 3.79 -9.76 -22.30
N ASN A 55 5.11 -9.58 -22.38
CA ASN A 55 5.71 -8.25 -22.42
C ASN A 55 5.49 -7.62 -23.82
N PRO A 56 4.67 -6.55 -23.94
CA PRO A 56 4.36 -5.95 -25.23
C PRO A 56 5.56 -5.23 -25.88
N TRP A 57 6.66 -5.06 -25.16
CA TRP A 57 7.89 -4.43 -25.65
C TRP A 57 8.93 -5.45 -26.17
N LEU A 58 8.74 -6.76 -25.98
CA LEU A 58 9.72 -7.78 -26.40
C LEU A 58 9.48 -8.35 -27.79
N ASN A 59 8.27 -8.22 -28.34
CA ASN A 59 7.91 -8.72 -29.68
C ASN A 59 7.72 -7.59 -30.70
N LEU A 60 8.51 -6.53 -30.60
CA LEU A 60 8.60 -5.53 -31.64
C LEU A 60 9.66 -6.02 -32.65
N ASP A 61 9.27 -7.01 -33.45
CA ASP A 61 9.95 -7.24 -34.73
C ASP A 61 9.88 -5.93 -35.52
N GLU A 62 10.95 -5.61 -36.26
CA GLU A 62 11.32 -4.29 -36.79
C GLU A 62 10.34 -3.62 -37.78
N GLU A 63 9.06 -4.01 -37.84
CA GLU A 63 8.03 -3.35 -38.63
C GLU A 63 6.75 -3.14 -37.80
N GLU A 64 6.60 -1.88 -37.35
CA GLU A 64 5.40 -1.19 -36.83
C GLU A 64 5.37 -0.82 -35.33
N PRO A 65 5.05 0.46 -35.01
CA PRO A 65 5.07 0.94 -33.64
C PRO A 65 3.75 0.69 -32.92
N GLY A 66 3.83 0.00 -31.79
CA GLY A 66 3.21 0.51 -30.56
C GLY A 66 1.87 -0.09 -30.10
N CYS A 67 1.81 -0.25 -28.78
CA CYS A 67 0.73 0.22 -27.90
C CYS A 67 -0.72 0.13 -28.44
N CYS A 68 -1.47 -0.87 -27.98
CA CYS A 68 -2.94 -1.02 -28.15
C CYS A 68 -3.78 0.09 -27.45
N CYS A 69 -3.30 1.33 -27.35
CA CYS A 69 -4.09 2.47 -26.90
C CYS A 69 -4.65 3.32 -28.05
N VAL A 70 -4.46 2.90 -29.30
CA VAL A 70 -5.15 3.50 -30.45
C VAL A 70 -6.01 2.42 -31.09
N LEU A 71 -7.23 2.24 -30.59
CA LEU A 71 -8.44 1.94 -31.36
C LEU A 71 -9.59 1.87 -30.34
N MET A 72 -10.41 2.94 -30.39
CA MET A 72 -11.76 2.99 -29.81
C MET A 72 -12.64 1.87 -30.38
#